data_AF-A0A355QHB1-F1
#
_entry.id   AF-A0A355QHB1-F1
#
_cell.length_a   1.000
_cell.length_b   1.000
_cell.length_c   1.000
_cell.angle_alpha   90.00
_cell.angle_beta   90.00
_cell.angle_gamma   90.00
#
_symmetry.space_group_name_H-M   'P 1'
#
loop_
_entity.id
_entity.type
_entity.pdbx_description
1 polymer ?
#
loop_
_entity_poly.entity_id
_entity_poly.type
_entity_poly.pdbx_seq_one_letter_code
_entity_poly.pdbx_strand_id
1 'polypeptide(L)'
;MTAGRSSSTSPETTRRASSARPPPSGPGPGRRVVPDPRANPMAGNPLADRADVQRAVRDLVEPLLPHMSPGSARVRLGSGAALFPQRVAELEGYARPLYGIVPLVAGGGEFDHWDRWCEGLANGTDPDHPEYWGACEAGPDQRMVEMAAIGYAMATVPEHYWEPLTGPARERVLAWLDGIDQFEPAPNNWQFFRLLVHLGR
;
A
#
# COMPACT_ATOMS: atom_id res chain seq x y z
N MET A 1 77.06 61.84 37.13
CA MET A 1 78.18 60.97 37.54
C MET A 1 77.63 59.58 37.81
N THR A 2 78.32 58.54 37.30
CA THR A 2 78.26 57.09 37.63
C THR A 2 76.90 56.35 37.48
N ALA A 3 76.68 55.43 36.55
CA ALA A 3 77.32 54.13 36.21
C ALA A 3 76.58 52.92 36.81
N GLY A 4 76.43 51.84 36.02
CA GLY A 4 76.16 50.46 36.49
C GLY A 4 75.01 49.76 35.75
N ARG A 5 75.28 49.01 34.66
CA ARG A 5 75.40 47.52 34.56
C ARG A 5 74.06 46.77 34.61
N SER A 6 73.62 46.15 33.49
CA SER A 6 73.75 44.71 33.12
C SER A 6 72.93 43.80 34.06
N SER A 7 72.01 42.92 33.64
CA SER A 7 72.13 41.86 32.62
C SER A 7 70.79 41.12 32.37
N SER A 8 70.71 40.51 31.19
CA SER A 8 69.79 39.50 30.60
C SER A 8 68.86 38.64 31.49
N THR A 9 67.66 38.34 30.96
CA THR A 9 67.12 36.96 30.78
C THR A 9 65.91 36.96 29.83
N SER A 10 65.80 35.92 29.01
CA SER A 10 64.96 35.75 27.80
C SER A 10 63.44 35.68 28.04
N PRO A 11 62.59 35.89 26.99
CA PRO A 11 61.13 35.82 27.11
C PRO A 11 60.61 34.42 26.78
N GLU A 12 59.83 33.82 27.69
CA GLU A 12 59.12 32.57 27.42
C GLU A 12 57.62 32.83 27.34
N THR A 13 57.10 32.72 26.13
CA THR A 13 55.69 32.90 25.78
C THR A 13 55.03 31.54 25.80
N THR A 14 54.17 31.24 26.78
CA THR A 14 53.33 30.04 26.75
C THR A 14 51.86 30.41 26.68
N ARG A 15 51.29 30.13 25.51
CA ARG A 15 49.87 30.25 25.11
C ARG A 15 48.93 29.55 26.09
N ARG A 16 47.81 30.22 26.40
CA ARG A 16 46.55 29.62 26.85
C ARG A 16 46.11 28.51 25.89
N ALA A 17 45.94 27.30 26.41
CA ALA A 17 45.23 26.23 25.72
C ALA A 17 43.73 26.55 25.69
N SER A 18 43.17 26.67 24.48
CA SER A 18 41.74 26.75 24.21
C SER A 18 41.13 25.36 24.36
N SER A 19 40.14 25.19 25.25
CA SER A 19 39.44 23.92 25.45
C SER A 19 38.58 23.60 24.22
N ALA A 20 38.92 22.53 23.52
CA ALA A 20 38.19 22.01 22.38
C ALA A 20 36.79 21.51 22.77
N ARG A 21 35.82 21.77 21.89
CA ARG A 21 34.42 21.32 21.94
C ARG A 21 34.35 19.78 21.81
N PRO A 22 33.48 19.07 22.54
CA PRO A 22 33.40 17.61 22.46
C PRO A 22 32.83 17.17 21.08
N PRO A 23 33.19 15.97 20.60
CA PRO A 23 32.69 15.44 19.33
C PRO A 23 31.18 15.13 19.42
N PRO A 24 30.45 15.16 18.29
CA PRO A 24 29.02 14.87 18.28
C PRO A 24 28.74 13.42 18.66
N SER A 25 27.74 13.26 19.52
CA SER A 25 27.22 11.99 20.03
C SER A 25 26.81 11.06 18.88
N GLY A 26 27.17 9.77 18.99
CA GLY A 26 26.75 8.71 18.06
C GLY A 26 25.22 8.50 18.02
N PRO A 27 24.72 7.70 17.06
CA PRO A 27 23.29 7.60 16.80
C PRO A 27 22.57 6.89 17.94
N GLY A 28 21.52 7.52 18.46
CA GLY A 28 20.61 6.95 19.45
C GLY A 28 19.78 5.78 18.89
N PRO A 29 19.08 5.04 19.76
CA PRO A 29 18.47 3.77 19.40
C PRO A 29 17.28 3.96 18.44
N GLY A 30 17.25 3.15 17.39
CA GLY A 30 16.04 2.76 16.67
C GLY A 30 15.22 3.89 16.05
N ARG A 31 15.80 4.70 15.16
CA ARG A 31 15.01 5.56 14.28
C ARG A 31 14.20 4.66 13.34
N ARG A 32 12.92 4.45 13.66
CA ARG A 32 11.93 3.86 12.75
C ARG A 32 11.99 4.68 11.46
N VAL A 33 12.42 4.06 10.37
CA VAL A 33 12.36 4.69 9.05
C VAL A 33 10.88 4.77 8.72
N VAL A 34 10.30 5.95 8.91
CA VAL A 34 8.99 6.28 8.34
C VAL A 34 9.26 6.48 6.85
N PRO A 35 8.71 5.66 5.94
CA PRO A 35 8.89 5.89 4.51
C PRO A 35 8.33 7.27 4.16
N ASP A 36 9.13 8.08 3.48
CA ASP A 36 8.67 9.36 2.93
C ASP A 36 7.56 9.06 1.90
N PRO A 37 6.34 9.62 2.02
CA PRO A 37 5.28 9.46 1.02
C PRO A 37 5.63 10.05 -0.36
N ARG A 38 6.81 10.68 -0.52
CA ARG A 38 7.42 11.05 -1.81
C ARG A 38 8.27 9.94 -2.45
N ALA A 39 8.39 8.78 -1.80
CA ALA A 39 9.12 7.64 -2.34
C ALA A 39 8.31 6.99 -3.46
N ASN A 40 8.79 7.10 -4.70
CA ASN A 40 8.32 6.25 -5.79
C ASN A 40 8.74 4.80 -5.46
N PRO A 41 7.81 3.87 -5.20
CA PRO A 41 8.17 2.51 -4.82
C PRO A 41 8.96 1.77 -5.90
N MET A 42 8.80 2.17 -7.16
CA MET A 42 9.51 1.61 -8.31
C MET A 42 10.84 2.33 -8.61
N ALA A 43 11.32 3.22 -7.72
CA ALA A 43 12.55 3.97 -7.96
C ALA A 43 13.74 3.02 -8.20
N GLY A 44 14.44 3.21 -9.31
CA GLY A 44 15.56 2.35 -9.72
C GLY A 44 15.16 1.16 -10.59
N ASN A 45 13.88 0.96 -10.87
CA ASN A 45 13.40 -0.03 -11.83
C ASN A 45 13.53 0.49 -13.28
N PRO A 46 14.30 -0.16 -14.19
CA PRO A 46 14.47 0.35 -15.54
C PRO A 46 13.29 0.02 -16.49
N LEU A 47 12.37 -0.86 -16.10
CA LEU A 47 11.22 -1.30 -16.92
C LEU A 47 11.63 -1.77 -18.33
N ALA A 48 12.81 -2.39 -18.44
CA ALA A 48 13.38 -2.77 -19.73
C ALA A 48 12.89 -4.14 -20.23
N ASP A 49 12.53 -5.03 -19.30
CA ASP A 49 12.09 -6.39 -19.62
C ASP A 49 10.91 -6.86 -18.77
N ARG A 50 10.48 -8.11 -19.00
CA ARG A 50 9.38 -8.73 -18.26
C ARG A 50 9.65 -8.79 -16.75
N ALA A 51 10.88 -9.14 -16.35
CA ALA A 51 11.24 -9.30 -14.95
C ALA A 51 11.19 -7.95 -14.21
N ASP A 52 11.58 -6.87 -14.90
CA ASP A 52 11.46 -5.51 -14.40
C ASP A 52 10.00 -5.10 -14.16
N VAL A 53 9.09 -5.39 -15.10
CA VAL A 53 7.66 -5.09 -14.91
C VAL A 53 7.06 -5.93 -13.79
N GLN A 54 7.41 -7.22 -13.70
CA GLN A 54 6.96 -8.07 -12.59
C GLN A 54 7.44 -7.54 -11.23
N ARG A 55 8.69 -7.07 -11.15
CA ARG A 55 9.23 -6.43 -9.95
C ARG A 55 8.48 -5.13 -9.64
N ALA A 56 8.18 -4.31 -10.64
CA ALA A 56 7.45 -3.05 -10.46
C ALA A 56 6.07 -3.26 -9.82
N VAL A 57 5.34 -4.32 -10.20
CA VAL A 57 4.06 -4.65 -9.57
C VAL A 57 4.26 -4.96 -8.09
N ARG A 58 5.23 -5.80 -7.73
CA ARG A 58 5.53 -6.10 -6.32
C ARG A 58 5.94 -4.85 -5.55
N ASP A 59 6.81 -4.03 -6.14
CA ASP A 59 7.27 -2.77 -5.54
C ASP A 59 6.09 -1.81 -5.26
N LEU A 60 5.04 -1.82 -6.09
CA LEU A 60 3.83 -1.02 -5.86
C LEU A 60 2.91 -1.59 -4.77
N VAL A 61 2.88 -2.92 -4.60
CA VAL A 61 1.97 -3.60 -3.65
C VAL A 61 2.57 -3.70 -2.26
N GLU A 62 3.88 -3.95 -2.15
CA GLU A 62 4.56 -4.15 -0.87
C GLU A 62 4.33 -3.01 0.16
N PRO A 63 4.36 -1.72 -0.25
CA PRO A 63 4.08 -0.61 0.66
C PRO A 63 2.64 -0.59 1.20
N LEU A 64 1.70 -1.31 0.59
CA LEU A 64 0.30 -1.35 1.01
C LEU A 64 0.10 -2.26 2.23
N LEU A 65 0.92 -3.29 2.41
CA LEU A 65 0.74 -4.32 3.42
C LEU A 65 0.70 -3.76 4.86
N PRO A 66 1.57 -2.81 5.26
CA PRO A 66 1.50 -2.20 6.59
C PRO A 66 0.26 -1.32 6.80
N HIS A 67 -0.48 -1.00 5.73
CA HIS A 67 -1.69 -0.18 5.75
C HIS A 67 -2.98 -0.99 5.61
N MET A 68 -2.87 -2.32 5.47
CA MET A 68 -4.02 -3.21 5.53
C MET A 68 -4.62 -3.23 6.94
N SER A 69 -5.93 -3.31 7.02
CA SER A 69 -6.68 -3.51 8.25
C SER A 69 -6.38 -4.90 8.87
N PRO A 70 -6.71 -5.12 10.16
CA PRO A 70 -6.51 -6.41 10.81
C PRO A 70 -7.13 -7.59 10.08
N GLY A 71 -8.34 -7.45 9.54
CA GLY A 71 -9.04 -8.46 8.74
C GLY A 71 -8.75 -8.36 7.24
N SER A 72 -7.71 -7.62 6.85
CA SER A 72 -7.19 -7.51 5.49
C SER A 72 -8.16 -6.95 4.42
N ALA A 73 -9.38 -6.56 4.78
CA ALA A 73 -10.40 -6.12 3.82
C ALA A 73 -10.25 -4.66 3.39
N ARG A 74 -9.45 -3.86 4.11
CA ARG A 74 -9.38 -2.41 3.91
C ARG A 74 -7.93 -1.97 3.86
N VAL A 75 -7.60 -1.04 2.95
CA VAL A 75 -6.25 -0.45 2.87
C VAL A 75 -6.33 1.06 3.03
N ARG A 76 -5.69 1.59 4.08
CA ARG A 76 -5.77 3.02 4.43
C ARG A 76 -4.46 3.75 4.14
N LEU A 77 -4.39 4.44 3.01
CA LEU A 77 -3.18 5.13 2.52
C LEU A 77 -3.08 6.63 2.91
N GLY A 78 -3.91 7.09 3.84
CA GLY A 78 -3.88 8.46 4.36
C GLY A 78 -5.27 9.06 4.57
N SER A 79 -5.35 10.23 5.20
CA SER A 79 -6.60 10.94 5.51
C SER A 79 -7.05 11.90 4.39
N GLY A 80 -6.76 11.56 3.13
CA GLY A 80 -7.05 12.43 1.98
C GLY A 80 -8.54 12.57 1.74
N ALA A 81 -9.01 13.81 1.62
CA ALA A 81 -10.40 14.19 1.43
C ALA A 81 -11.03 13.51 0.19
N ALA A 82 -11.69 12.37 0.38
CA ALA A 82 -12.61 11.81 -0.60
C ALA A 82 -14.04 12.18 -0.19
N LEU A 83 -14.82 12.66 -1.15
CA LEU A 83 -16.26 12.97 -1.02
C LEU A 83 -17.15 11.72 -0.77
N PHE A 84 -16.54 10.56 -0.46
CA PHE A 84 -17.20 9.27 -0.28
C PHE A 84 -16.99 8.76 1.15
N PRO A 85 -17.88 7.88 1.66
CA PRO A 85 -17.67 7.25 2.96
C PRO A 85 -16.29 6.59 3.01
N GLN A 86 -15.52 6.82 4.07
CA GLN A 86 -14.13 6.36 4.23
C GLN A 86 -13.93 4.87 3.90
N ARG A 87 -14.94 4.03 4.16
CA ARG A 87 -14.95 2.59 3.83
C ARG A 87 -14.77 2.29 2.34
N VAL A 88 -15.31 3.12 1.45
CA VAL A 88 -15.29 2.91 0.00
C VAL A 88 -13.92 3.25 -0.56
N ALA A 89 -13.28 4.31 -0.05
CA ALA A 89 -11.89 4.63 -0.36
C ALA A 89 -10.92 3.55 0.14
N GLU A 90 -11.24 2.89 1.25
CA GLU A 90 -10.43 1.79 1.78
C GLU A 90 -10.61 0.49 0.99
N LEU A 91 -11.80 0.23 0.44
CA LEU A 91 -12.04 -0.84 -0.54
C LEU A 91 -11.24 -0.59 -1.83
N GLU A 92 -11.19 0.64 -2.31
CA GLU A 92 -10.36 0.99 -3.48
C GLU A 92 -8.89 0.57 -3.28
N GLY A 93 -8.32 0.87 -2.10
CA GLY A 93 -6.95 0.48 -1.78
C GLY A 93 -6.74 -1.05 -1.71
N TYR A 94 -7.78 -1.82 -1.40
CA TYR A 94 -7.76 -3.29 -1.41
C TYR A 94 -7.88 -3.86 -2.83
N ALA A 95 -8.84 -3.35 -3.61
CA ALA A 95 -9.27 -3.94 -4.87
C ALA A 95 -8.36 -3.57 -6.04
N ARG A 96 -7.93 -2.31 -6.16
CA ARG A 96 -7.15 -1.85 -7.32
C ARG A 96 -5.78 -2.52 -7.51
N PRO A 97 -5.06 -2.94 -6.47
CA PRO A 97 -3.87 -3.77 -6.62
C PRO A 97 -4.10 -5.03 -7.48
N LEU A 98 -5.31 -5.59 -7.50
CA LEU A 98 -5.63 -6.78 -8.32
C LEU A 98 -5.37 -6.55 -9.82
N TYR A 99 -5.51 -5.32 -10.33
CA TYR A 99 -5.19 -5.03 -11.73
C TYR A 99 -3.70 -5.20 -12.07
N GLY A 100 -2.80 -5.16 -11.08
CA GLY A 100 -1.39 -5.51 -11.25
C GLY A 100 -1.08 -6.95 -10.85
N ILE A 101 -1.64 -7.41 -9.73
CA ILE A 101 -1.37 -8.75 -9.16
C ILE A 101 -1.85 -9.86 -10.10
N VAL A 102 -3.06 -9.75 -10.64
CA VAL A 102 -3.64 -10.78 -11.50
C VAL A 102 -2.82 -11.02 -12.77
N PRO A 103 -2.47 -10.01 -13.59
CA PRO A 103 -1.63 -10.23 -14.77
C PRO A 103 -0.18 -10.62 -14.41
N LEU A 104 0.33 -10.20 -13.25
CA LEU A 104 1.62 -10.69 -12.75
C LEU A 104 1.59 -12.22 -12.61
N VAL A 105 0.58 -12.76 -11.92
CA VAL A 105 0.44 -14.19 -11.64
C VAL A 105 0.08 -14.98 -12.91
N ALA A 106 -0.92 -14.52 -13.68
CA ALA A 106 -1.28 -15.14 -14.96
C ALA A 106 -0.12 -15.14 -15.97
N GLY A 107 0.79 -14.16 -15.87
CA GLY A 107 2.00 -14.04 -16.69
C GLY A 107 3.17 -14.93 -16.23
N GLY A 108 2.98 -15.78 -15.23
CA GLY A 108 3.99 -16.68 -14.65
C GLY A 108 4.88 -16.05 -13.58
N GLY A 109 4.47 -14.93 -13.00
CA GLY A 109 5.11 -14.33 -11.83
C GLY A 109 4.52 -14.82 -10.51
N GLU A 110 5.22 -14.58 -9.41
CA GLU A 110 4.79 -14.98 -8.07
C GLU A 110 4.23 -13.80 -7.28
N PHE A 111 3.25 -14.10 -6.43
CA PHE A 111 2.66 -13.19 -5.46
C PHE A 111 2.39 -13.95 -4.15
N ASP A 112 3.06 -13.54 -3.07
CA ASP A 112 3.10 -14.31 -1.83
C ASP A 112 1.94 -14.01 -0.87
N HIS A 113 1.23 -12.90 -1.08
CA HIS A 113 0.26 -12.36 -0.10
C HIS A 113 -1.19 -12.74 -0.41
N TRP A 114 -1.43 -13.85 -1.13
CA TRP A 114 -2.77 -14.30 -1.48
C TRP A 114 -3.65 -14.61 -0.27
N ASP A 115 -3.06 -15.02 0.85
CA ASP A 115 -3.73 -15.22 2.14
C ASP A 115 -4.42 -13.94 2.62
N ARG A 116 -3.74 -12.79 2.53
CA ARG A 116 -4.26 -11.47 2.91
C ARG A 116 -5.40 -11.05 2.00
N TRP A 117 -5.28 -11.30 0.71
CA TRP A 117 -6.35 -10.99 -0.25
C TRP A 117 -7.56 -11.92 -0.07
N CYS A 118 -7.37 -13.22 0.16
CA CYS A 118 -8.48 -14.13 0.43
C CYS A 118 -9.21 -13.79 1.74
N GLU A 119 -8.46 -13.49 2.81
CA GLU A 119 -9.02 -13.04 4.09
C GLU A 119 -9.80 -11.73 3.91
N GLY A 120 -9.22 -10.77 3.20
CA GLY A 120 -9.86 -9.50 2.92
C GLY A 120 -11.13 -9.62 2.10
N LEU A 121 -11.17 -10.51 1.10
CA LEU A 121 -12.37 -10.80 0.33
C LEU A 121 -13.48 -11.41 1.20
N ALA A 122 -13.13 -12.40 2.03
CA ALA A 122 -14.10 -13.07 2.90
C ALA A 122 -14.69 -12.12 3.96
N ASN A 123 -13.86 -11.26 4.54
CA ASN A 123 -14.24 -10.30 5.58
C ASN A 123 -14.92 -9.05 5.03
N GLY A 124 -14.49 -8.60 3.84
CA GLY A 124 -15.03 -7.42 3.17
C GLY A 124 -16.44 -7.61 2.62
N THR A 125 -16.81 -8.86 2.32
CA THR A 125 -18.14 -9.25 1.83
C THR A 125 -19.07 -9.78 2.91
N ASP A 126 -18.60 -9.88 4.16
CA ASP A 126 -19.39 -10.34 5.30
C ASP A 126 -20.12 -9.18 6.00
N PRO A 127 -21.47 -9.12 5.96
CA PRO A 127 -22.24 -8.04 6.60
C PRO A 127 -22.08 -7.95 8.12
N ASP A 128 -21.72 -9.06 8.78
CA ASP A 128 -21.55 -9.14 10.23
C ASP A 128 -20.11 -8.81 10.67
N HIS A 129 -19.18 -8.73 9.71
CA HIS A 129 -17.79 -8.39 10.00
C HIS A 129 -17.60 -6.86 10.11
N PRO A 130 -16.83 -6.35 11.09
CA PRO A 130 -16.60 -4.90 11.25
C PRO A 130 -15.95 -4.24 10.03
N GLU A 131 -15.27 -5.02 9.19
CA GLU A 131 -14.60 -4.56 7.98
C GLU A 131 -15.46 -4.62 6.70
N TYR A 132 -16.74 -4.99 6.80
CA TYR A 132 -17.68 -5.03 5.66
C TYR A 132 -17.60 -3.80 4.77
N TRP A 133 -17.65 -3.97 3.44
CA TRP A 133 -17.60 -2.88 2.45
C TRP A 133 -18.96 -2.20 2.21
N GLY A 134 -20.05 -2.86 2.57
CA GLY A 134 -21.40 -2.35 2.34
C GLY A 134 -21.95 -2.83 1.01
N ALA A 135 -23.28 -2.91 0.93
CA ALA A 135 -23.97 -3.17 -0.32
C ALA A 135 -23.99 -1.90 -1.18
N CYS A 136 -24.16 -2.02 -2.50
CA CYS A 136 -24.58 -0.90 -3.34
C CYS A 136 -25.86 -0.27 -2.76
N GLU A 137 -25.88 1.06 -2.64
CA GLU A 137 -26.99 1.78 -1.99
C GLU A 137 -27.79 2.64 -2.98
N ALA A 138 -27.19 2.98 -4.12
CA ALA A 138 -27.79 3.75 -5.21
C ALA A 138 -27.07 3.45 -6.53
N GLY A 139 -27.49 4.08 -7.63
CA GLY A 139 -26.70 4.14 -8.86
C GLY A 139 -26.32 5.59 -9.20
N PRO A 140 -25.13 5.84 -9.81
CA PRO A 140 -23.92 5.01 -9.86
C PRO A 140 -23.21 4.90 -8.49
N ASP A 141 -22.57 3.76 -8.23
CA ASP A 141 -21.89 3.49 -6.95
C ASP A 141 -20.43 3.05 -7.15
N GLN A 142 -19.49 3.68 -6.45
CA GLN A 142 -18.06 3.38 -6.58
C GLN A 142 -17.73 1.90 -6.29
N ARG A 143 -18.52 1.20 -5.46
CA ARG A 143 -18.31 -0.24 -5.22
C ARG A 143 -18.40 -1.05 -6.52
N MET A 144 -19.19 -0.62 -7.51
CA MET A 144 -19.30 -1.28 -8.82
C MET A 144 -17.97 -1.29 -9.58
N VAL A 145 -17.15 -0.24 -9.43
CA VAL A 145 -15.82 -0.16 -10.04
C VAL A 145 -14.89 -1.19 -9.41
N GLU A 146 -14.94 -1.30 -8.08
CA GLU A 146 -14.05 -2.17 -7.32
C GLU A 146 -14.49 -3.65 -7.41
N MET A 147 -15.80 -3.92 -7.55
CA MET A 147 -16.35 -5.25 -7.88
C MET A 147 -15.73 -5.81 -9.16
N ALA A 148 -15.47 -4.98 -10.17
CA ALA A 148 -14.88 -5.45 -11.42
C ALA A 148 -13.45 -5.97 -11.26
N ALA A 149 -12.65 -5.37 -10.36
CA ALA A 149 -11.31 -5.89 -10.06
C ALA A 149 -11.39 -7.28 -9.39
N ILE A 150 -12.39 -7.48 -8.52
CA ILE A 150 -12.66 -8.76 -7.85
C ILE A 150 -13.13 -9.81 -8.88
N GLY A 151 -14.10 -9.48 -9.74
CA GLY A 151 -14.57 -10.37 -10.80
C GLY A 151 -13.47 -10.76 -11.78
N TYR A 152 -12.61 -9.81 -12.16
CA TYR A 152 -11.43 -10.08 -12.98
C TYR A 152 -10.46 -11.07 -12.33
N ALA A 153 -10.18 -10.91 -11.03
CA ALA A 153 -9.32 -11.83 -10.30
C ALA A 153 -9.93 -13.25 -10.20
N MET A 154 -11.22 -13.34 -9.87
CA MET A 154 -11.95 -14.62 -9.81
C MET A 154 -11.96 -15.35 -11.15
N ALA A 155 -12.10 -14.62 -12.27
CA ALA A 155 -12.10 -15.21 -13.61
C ALA A 155 -10.72 -15.72 -14.06
N THR A 156 -9.65 -15.06 -13.61
CA THR A 156 -8.32 -15.22 -14.24
C THR A 156 -7.38 -16.09 -13.42
N VAL A 157 -7.46 -16.00 -12.09
CA VAL A 157 -6.59 -16.75 -11.15
C VAL A 157 -7.43 -17.38 -10.01
N PRO A 158 -8.53 -18.10 -10.32
CA PRO A 158 -9.44 -18.65 -9.31
C PRO A 158 -8.74 -19.53 -8.28
N GLU A 159 -7.72 -20.29 -8.69
CA GLU A 159 -6.93 -21.18 -7.84
C GLU A 159 -6.23 -20.45 -6.69
N HIS A 160 -5.95 -19.15 -6.87
CA HIS A 160 -5.29 -18.32 -5.87
C HIS A 160 -6.25 -17.46 -5.05
N TYR A 161 -7.40 -17.06 -5.62
CA TYR A 161 -8.25 -16.02 -5.04
C TYR A 161 -9.67 -16.50 -4.65
N TRP A 162 -10.21 -17.47 -5.38
CA TRP A 162 -11.59 -17.97 -5.19
C TRP A 162 -11.64 -19.35 -4.53
N GLU A 163 -10.86 -20.29 -5.04
CA GLU A 163 -10.82 -21.67 -4.57
C GLU A 163 -10.39 -21.82 -3.10
N PRO A 164 -9.51 -20.97 -2.53
CA PRO A 164 -9.19 -21.04 -1.11
C PRO A 164 -10.35 -20.65 -0.17
N LEU A 165 -11.39 -19.98 -0.67
CA LEU A 165 -12.51 -19.54 0.16
C LEU A 165 -13.38 -20.70 0.63
N THR A 166 -13.91 -20.58 1.85
CA THR A 166 -14.91 -21.52 2.38
C THR A 166 -16.26 -21.37 1.68
N GLY A 167 -17.10 -22.41 1.74
CA GLY A 167 -18.46 -22.38 1.18
C GLY A 167 -19.27 -21.14 1.62
N PRO A 168 -19.39 -20.87 2.93
CA PRO A 168 -20.10 -19.67 3.40
C PRO A 168 -19.49 -18.35 2.93
N ALA A 169 -18.16 -18.26 2.81
CA ALA A 169 -17.51 -17.05 2.30
C ALA A 169 -17.82 -16.85 0.80
N ARG A 170 -17.77 -17.93 0.01
CA ARG A 170 -18.12 -17.90 -1.43
C ARG A 170 -19.55 -17.41 -1.66
N GLU A 171 -20.50 -17.89 -0.87
CA GLU A 171 -21.90 -17.45 -0.95
C GLU A 171 -22.03 -15.94 -0.69
N ARG A 172 -21.35 -15.42 0.34
CA ARG A 172 -21.36 -13.97 0.63
C ARG A 172 -20.69 -13.15 -0.46
N VAL A 173 -19.59 -13.62 -1.04
CA VAL A 173 -18.92 -12.94 -2.14
C VAL A 173 -19.86 -12.82 -3.35
N LEU A 174 -20.50 -13.91 -3.76
CA LEU A 174 -21.45 -13.90 -4.88
C LEU A 174 -22.64 -12.97 -4.59
N ALA A 175 -23.23 -13.08 -3.39
CA ALA A 175 -24.34 -12.21 -2.99
C ALA A 175 -23.95 -10.72 -2.97
N TRP A 176 -22.71 -10.40 -2.60
CA TRP A 176 -22.20 -9.03 -2.64
C TRP A 176 -22.00 -8.55 -4.09
N LEU A 177 -21.43 -9.38 -4.97
CA LEU A 177 -21.25 -9.07 -6.39
C LEU A 177 -22.57 -8.89 -7.15
N ASP A 178 -23.63 -9.62 -6.78
CA ASP A 178 -24.97 -9.45 -7.34
C ASP A 178 -25.55 -8.03 -7.11
N GLY A 179 -24.98 -7.28 -6.16
CA GLY A 179 -25.29 -5.85 -5.96
C GLY A 179 -25.08 -5.00 -7.21
N ILE A 180 -24.19 -5.38 -8.13
CA ILE A 180 -23.99 -4.67 -9.40
C ILE A 180 -25.21 -4.69 -10.31
N ASP A 181 -26.09 -5.69 -10.16
CA ASP A 181 -27.28 -5.85 -10.98
C ASP A 181 -28.50 -5.09 -10.43
N GLN A 182 -28.41 -4.60 -9.20
CA GLN A 182 -29.51 -3.89 -8.53
C GLN A 182 -29.67 -2.44 -8.99
N PHE A 183 -28.62 -1.84 -9.54
CA PHE A 183 -28.60 -0.43 -9.95
C PHE A 183 -27.92 -0.26 -11.30
N GLU A 184 -28.28 0.80 -12.03
CA GLU A 184 -27.68 1.08 -13.34
C GLU A 184 -26.31 1.74 -13.19
N PRO A 185 -25.24 1.19 -13.80
CA PRO A 185 -23.94 1.85 -13.85
C PRO A 185 -23.99 3.16 -14.64
N ALA A 186 -23.01 4.04 -14.43
CA ALA A 186 -22.87 5.23 -15.25
C ALA A 186 -22.79 4.86 -16.76
N PRO A 187 -23.39 5.64 -17.69
CA PRO A 187 -23.42 5.35 -19.12
C PRO A 187 -22.07 5.64 -19.80
N ASN A 188 -21.02 4.98 -19.33
CA ASN A 188 -19.63 5.09 -19.80
C ASN A 188 -18.93 3.74 -19.58
N ASN A 189 -17.61 3.74 -19.37
CA ASN A 189 -16.82 2.55 -19.08
C ASN A 189 -17.31 1.73 -17.88
N TRP A 190 -18.18 2.26 -17.02
CA TRP A 190 -18.78 1.50 -15.91
C TRP A 190 -19.68 0.37 -16.38
N GLN A 191 -20.24 0.46 -17.59
CA GLN A 191 -20.95 -0.66 -18.22
C GLN A 191 -20.02 -1.86 -18.49
N PHE A 192 -18.74 -1.60 -18.78
CA PHE A 192 -17.74 -2.65 -18.97
C PHE A 192 -17.38 -3.33 -17.64
N PHE A 193 -17.36 -2.59 -16.52
CA PHE A 193 -17.12 -3.15 -15.19
C PHE A 193 -18.14 -4.23 -14.81
N ARG A 194 -19.42 -4.05 -15.17
CA ARG A 194 -20.46 -5.08 -14.99
C ARG A 194 -20.11 -6.39 -15.69
N LEU A 195 -19.56 -6.32 -16.90
CA LEU A 195 -19.15 -7.53 -17.63
C LEU A 195 -17.99 -8.25 -16.95
N LEU A 196 -17.03 -7.52 -16.37
CA LEU A 196 -15.93 -8.14 -15.62
C LEU A 196 -16.41 -8.83 -14.35
N VAL A 197 -17.42 -8.27 -13.68
CA VAL A 197 -18.07 -8.95 -12.55
C VAL A 197 -18.72 -10.25 -13.01
N HIS A 198 -19.45 -10.22 -14.13
CA HIS A 198 -20.10 -11.41 -14.66
C HIS A 198 -19.14 -12.48 -15.18
N LEU A 199 -17.94 -12.10 -15.61
CA LEU A 199 -16.93 -13.05 -16.06
C LEU A 199 -16.40 -13.92 -14.91
N GLY A 200 -16.30 -13.35 -13.71
CA GLY A 200 -15.77 -14.05 -12.54
C GLY A 200 -16.80 -14.83 -11.72
N ARG A 201 -18.10 -14.59 -11.94
CA ARG A 201 -19.19 -15.20 -11.17
C ARG A 201 -19.68 -16.51 -11.76
#